data_AF-A0A3D4ENC2-F1
#
_entry.id   AF-A0A3D4ENC2-F1
#
_cell.length_a   1.000
_cell.length_b   1.000
_cell.length_c   1.000
_cell.angle_alpha   90.00
_cell.angle_beta   90.00
_cell.angle_gamma   90.00
#
_symmetry.space_group_name_H-M   'P 1'
#
loop_
_entity.id
_entity.type
_entity.pdbx_description
1 polymer ?
#
loop_
_entity_poly.entity_id
_entity_poly.type
_entity_poly.pdbx_seq_one_letter_code
_entity_poly.pdbx_strand_id
1 'polypeptide(L)'
;FKKEFDKIHASVSNTTNVSFDVDYSFQKPETDTVAVTMDNKLYRKGDGSLLFRPGGHGALIENLNDVDADVVFIKNIDNVLVQDNIQVLSRTKRFLAGLLLKKQESVFKYAELLDKDSIAEGELEELVTFLKEDFSTRIDEAYTSFSTDEKKSYLKELLDRPIRVCGMVKNEGEPGGGPFWVEDESGKVALQIIESAQVNDKDAKQEEIFKNSTHFNPVDIVAGVRNYKGEKYNLLDYVNPDLAFIAYKTDGGNEIKALELPGLWNGAMARWNTLFVEVPLETFNPVKTVNDLLKPSHQAQA
;
A
#
# COMPACT_ATOMS: atom_id res chain seq x y z
N PHE A 1 -12.37 4.87 22.16
CA PHE A 1 -11.53 3.71 21.82
C PHE A 1 -10.78 3.16 23.04
N LYS A 2 -9.84 3.89 23.66
CA LYS A 2 -9.08 3.42 24.85
C LYS A 2 -9.93 2.76 25.95
N LYS A 3 -11.00 3.43 26.38
CA LYS A 3 -11.97 2.88 27.35
C LYS A 3 -12.58 1.53 26.93
N GLU A 4 -12.81 1.33 25.64
CA GLU A 4 -13.38 0.07 25.14
C GLU A 4 -12.31 -1.01 25.08
N PHE A 5 -11.10 -0.68 24.61
CA PHE A 5 -9.94 -1.56 24.67
C PHE A 5 -9.66 -2.05 26.10
N ASP A 6 -9.62 -1.15 27.08
CA ASP A 6 -9.36 -1.49 28.49
C ASP A 6 -10.39 -2.51 29.05
N LYS A 7 -11.64 -2.49 28.56
CA LYS A 7 -12.67 -3.46 28.95
C LYS A 7 -12.45 -4.84 28.34
N ILE A 8 -12.01 -4.91 27.08
CA ILE A 8 -11.96 -6.17 26.32
C ILE A 8 -10.57 -6.82 26.33
N HIS A 9 -9.51 -6.05 26.59
CA HIS A 9 -8.11 -6.48 26.43
C HIS A 9 -7.78 -7.77 27.19
N ALA A 10 -8.15 -7.86 28.47
CA ALA A 10 -7.89 -9.05 29.27
C ALA A 10 -8.62 -10.28 28.73
N SER A 11 -9.88 -10.12 28.29
CA SER A 11 -10.66 -11.21 27.71
C SER A 11 -10.06 -11.71 26.40
N VAL A 12 -9.66 -10.80 25.50
CA VAL A 12 -9.08 -11.16 24.21
C VAL A 12 -7.72 -11.82 24.40
N SER A 13 -6.87 -11.29 25.27
CA SER A 13 -5.55 -11.85 25.59
C SER A 13 -5.64 -13.26 26.16
N ASN A 14 -6.54 -13.49 27.13
CA ASN A 14 -6.75 -14.81 27.72
C ASN A 14 -7.32 -15.81 26.72
N THR A 15 -8.27 -15.40 25.89
CA THR A 15 -8.92 -16.29 24.90
C THR A 15 -7.95 -16.68 23.77
N THR A 16 -7.07 -15.77 23.36
CA THR A 16 -6.11 -16.01 22.27
C THR A 16 -4.77 -16.55 22.75
N ASN A 17 -4.48 -16.47 24.05
CA ASN A 17 -3.17 -16.74 24.65
C ASN A 17 -2.05 -15.92 23.98
N VAL A 18 -2.35 -14.66 23.68
CA VAL A 18 -1.43 -13.70 23.05
C VAL A 18 -1.34 -12.46 23.93
N SER A 19 -0.13 -11.93 24.09
CA SER A 19 0.09 -10.61 24.68
C SER A 19 0.05 -9.57 23.57
N PHE A 20 -0.76 -8.52 23.75
CA PHE A 20 -0.87 -7.43 22.79
C PHE A 20 -0.21 -6.18 23.38
N ASP A 21 0.63 -5.54 22.57
CA ASP A 21 1.02 -4.15 22.80
C ASP A 21 0.22 -3.27 21.85
N VAL A 22 -0.46 -2.26 22.39
CA VAL A 22 -1.38 -1.41 21.64
C VAL A 22 -1.11 0.03 21.97
N ASP A 23 -0.65 0.76 20.97
CA ASP A 23 -0.48 2.20 21.01
C ASP A 23 -1.20 2.88 19.85
N TYR A 24 -1.22 4.21 19.87
CA TYR A 24 -1.91 5.05 18.90
C TYR A 24 -0.90 5.95 18.21
N SER A 25 -0.86 5.82 16.89
CA SER A 25 -0.16 6.78 16.04
C SER A 25 -1.17 7.72 15.41
N PHE A 26 -0.89 9.01 15.47
CA PHE A 26 -1.68 10.04 14.79
C PHE A 26 -0.90 10.56 13.60
N GLN A 27 -1.61 11.03 12.56
CA GLN A 27 -0.97 11.67 11.42
C GLN A 27 -0.07 12.82 11.93
N LYS A 28 1.17 12.85 11.47
CA LYS A 28 2.14 13.90 11.83
C LYS A 28 1.65 15.26 11.29
N PRO A 29 1.50 16.31 12.12
CA PRO A 29 1.01 17.62 11.66
C PRO A 29 1.83 18.23 10.51
N GLU A 30 3.10 17.87 10.39
CA GLU A 30 4.00 18.34 9.33
C GLU A 30 3.60 17.82 7.94
N THR A 31 2.74 16.80 7.87
CA THR A 31 2.17 16.28 6.62
C THR A 31 0.89 16.99 6.19
N ASP A 32 0.36 17.89 7.02
CA ASP A 32 -0.81 18.68 6.66
C ASP A 32 -0.46 19.68 5.56
N THR A 33 -1.37 19.85 4.61
CA THR A 33 -1.19 20.77 3.49
C THR A 33 -2.06 22.01 3.66
N VAL A 34 -1.60 23.14 3.13
CA VAL A 34 -2.35 24.39 3.21
C VAL A 34 -3.50 24.38 2.20
N ALA A 35 -4.69 24.77 2.65
CA ALA A 35 -5.82 24.99 1.75
C ALA A 35 -5.66 26.30 0.98
N VAL A 36 -6.07 26.29 -0.28
CA VAL A 36 -6.10 27.45 -1.16
C VAL A 36 -7.49 27.66 -1.73
N THR A 37 -7.77 28.90 -2.13
CA THR A 37 -8.96 29.26 -2.90
C THR A 37 -8.90 28.69 -4.33
N MET A 38 -10.00 28.80 -5.07
CA MET A 38 -10.03 28.35 -6.48
C MET A 38 -9.01 29.08 -7.37
N ASP A 39 -8.64 30.32 -7.03
CA ASP A 39 -7.58 31.11 -7.67
C ASP A 39 -6.17 30.92 -7.05
N ASN A 40 -5.95 29.83 -6.30
CA ASN A 40 -4.65 29.45 -5.71
C ASN A 40 -4.07 30.45 -4.69
N LYS A 41 -4.91 31.25 -4.02
CA LYS A 41 -4.48 32.08 -2.89
C LYS A 41 -4.64 31.31 -1.58
N LEU A 42 -3.76 31.57 -0.61
CA LEU A 42 -3.86 30.99 0.72
C LEU A 42 -5.24 31.25 1.33
N TYR A 43 -5.95 30.18 1.69
CA TYR A 43 -7.26 30.30 2.31
C TYR A 43 -7.12 30.63 3.80
N ARG A 44 -7.88 31.62 4.25
CA ARG A 44 -7.93 32.05 5.65
C ARG A 44 -9.35 31.86 6.18
N LYS A 45 -9.46 31.33 7.40
CA LYS A 45 -10.72 31.26 8.13
C LYS A 45 -11.17 32.67 8.55
N GLY A 46 -12.39 32.77 9.09
CA GLY A 46 -12.94 34.03 9.60
C GLY A 46 -12.11 34.70 10.72
N ASP A 47 -11.26 33.93 11.42
CA ASP A 47 -10.31 34.43 12.42
C ASP A 47 -8.97 34.93 11.83
N GLY A 48 -8.80 34.85 10.50
CA GLY A 48 -7.59 35.24 9.78
C GLY A 48 -6.49 34.18 9.73
N SER A 49 -6.62 33.06 10.45
CA SER A 49 -5.64 31.97 10.43
C SER A 49 -5.73 31.16 9.14
N LEU A 50 -4.61 30.57 8.73
CA LEU A 50 -4.59 29.62 7.61
C LEU A 50 -5.38 28.35 7.97
N LEU A 51 -6.00 27.76 6.96
CA LEU A 51 -6.59 26.43 7.07
C LEU A 51 -5.58 25.39 6.57
N PHE A 52 -5.26 24.44 7.43
CA PHE A 52 -4.51 23.24 7.09
C PHE A 52 -5.47 22.06 6.96
N ARG A 53 -5.17 21.14 6.05
CA ARG A 53 -5.95 19.93 5.80
C ARG A 53 -5.03 18.71 5.95
N PRO A 54 -5.56 17.61 6.49
CA PRO A 54 -4.85 16.33 6.48
C PRO A 54 -4.36 15.99 5.08
N GLY A 55 -3.12 15.49 4.97
CA GLY A 55 -2.46 15.17 3.70
C GLY A 55 -3.00 13.91 3.00
N GLY A 56 -4.14 13.37 3.43
CA GLY A 56 -4.70 12.12 2.92
C GLY A 56 -4.02 10.88 3.49
N HIS A 57 -4.46 9.70 3.05
CA HIS A 57 -3.95 8.42 3.56
C HIS A 57 -2.46 8.19 3.25
N GLY A 58 -1.91 8.86 2.24
CA GLY A 58 -0.47 8.89 1.94
C GLY A 58 0.41 9.33 3.10
N ALA A 59 -0.08 10.23 3.94
CA ALA A 59 0.63 10.72 5.12
C ALA A 59 0.99 9.60 6.11
N LEU A 60 0.31 8.45 6.06
CA LEU A 60 0.61 7.30 6.92
C LEU A 60 2.03 6.75 6.70
N ILE A 61 2.66 6.99 5.54
CA ILE A 61 4.02 6.49 5.27
C ILE A 61 5.04 7.02 6.29
N GLU A 62 4.85 8.24 6.79
CA GLU A 62 5.68 8.85 7.83
C GLU A 62 5.58 8.09 9.16
N ASN A 63 4.37 7.74 9.57
CA ASN A 63 4.14 6.95 10.77
C ASN A 63 4.65 5.52 10.61
N LEU A 64 4.44 4.92 9.42
CA LEU A 64 4.96 3.58 9.10
C LEU A 64 6.50 3.57 9.10
N ASN A 65 7.13 4.67 8.70
CA ASN A 65 8.58 4.85 8.77
C ASN A 65 9.12 4.92 10.20
N ASP A 66 8.27 5.17 11.20
CA ASP A 66 8.66 5.13 12.62
C ASP A 66 8.47 3.72 13.24
N VAL A 67 7.68 2.84 12.61
CA VAL A 67 7.37 1.49 13.14
C VAL A 67 8.54 0.52 13.00
N ASP A 68 9.07 0.02 14.11
CA ASP A 68 10.13 -1.00 14.10
C ASP A 68 9.51 -2.41 14.14
N ALA A 69 9.38 -3.05 12.98
CA ALA A 69 8.76 -4.37 12.85
C ALA A 69 9.30 -5.14 11.63
N ASP A 70 9.24 -6.47 11.69
CA ASP A 70 9.66 -7.34 10.57
C ASP A 70 8.54 -7.52 9.54
N VAL A 71 7.30 -7.65 10.01
CA VAL A 71 6.10 -7.81 9.19
C VAL A 71 5.02 -6.85 9.67
N VAL A 72 4.47 -6.05 8.75
CA VAL A 72 3.42 -5.08 9.05
C VAL A 72 2.14 -5.45 8.32
N PHE A 73 1.03 -5.53 9.06
CA PHE A 73 -0.30 -5.70 8.49
C PHE A 73 -1.02 -4.35 8.44
N ILE A 74 -1.44 -3.94 7.26
CA ILE A 74 -2.16 -2.69 7.03
C ILE A 74 -3.59 -3.04 6.61
N LYS A 75 -4.57 -2.47 7.33
CA LYS A 75 -5.98 -2.58 6.98
C LYS A 75 -6.77 -1.34 7.37
N ASN A 76 -7.85 -1.07 6.64
CA ASN A 76 -8.84 -0.10 7.09
C ASN A 76 -9.61 -0.61 8.31
N ILE A 77 -9.93 0.31 9.22
CA ILE A 77 -10.67 0.01 10.46
C ILE A 77 -12.13 -0.38 10.18
N ASP A 78 -12.69 0.05 9.05
CA ASP A 78 -14.07 -0.19 8.66
C ASP A 78 -14.32 -1.58 8.05
N ASN A 79 -13.27 -2.33 7.72
CA ASN A 79 -13.39 -3.73 7.32
C ASN A 79 -13.56 -4.59 8.58
N VAL A 80 -14.81 -4.85 8.96
CA VAL A 80 -15.21 -5.48 10.23
C VAL A 80 -15.91 -6.81 9.96
N LEU A 81 -15.44 -7.85 10.63
CA LEU A 81 -15.97 -9.21 10.53
C LEU A 81 -16.55 -9.66 11.87
N VAL A 82 -17.64 -10.41 11.82
CA VAL A 82 -18.19 -11.11 12.99
C VAL A 82 -17.26 -12.26 13.42
N GLN A 83 -17.34 -12.63 14.69
CA GLN A 83 -16.44 -13.61 15.32
C GLN A 83 -16.37 -14.94 14.56
N ASP A 84 -17.50 -15.43 14.08
CA ASP A 84 -17.59 -16.71 13.35
C ASP A 84 -16.76 -16.73 12.06
N ASN A 85 -16.55 -15.56 11.45
CA ASN A 85 -15.84 -15.41 10.19
C ASN A 85 -14.36 -14.98 10.36
N ILE A 86 -13.90 -14.75 11.60
CA ILE A 86 -12.51 -14.37 11.89
C ILE A 86 -11.51 -15.44 11.43
N GLN A 87 -11.89 -16.72 11.43
CA GLN A 87 -10.99 -17.80 11.02
C GLN A 87 -10.58 -17.73 9.55
N VAL A 88 -11.51 -17.34 8.66
CA VAL A 88 -11.22 -17.15 7.22
C VAL A 88 -10.22 -16.02 7.05
N LEU A 89 -10.49 -14.86 7.68
CA LEU A 89 -9.57 -13.72 7.66
C LEU A 89 -8.18 -14.10 8.20
N SER A 90 -8.13 -14.75 9.36
CA SER A 90 -6.88 -15.17 9.99
C SER A 90 -6.06 -16.10 9.09
N ARG A 91 -6.72 -17.06 8.42
CA ARG A 91 -6.07 -17.94 7.45
C ARG A 91 -5.51 -17.17 6.25
N THR A 92 -6.28 -16.23 5.69
CA THR A 92 -5.82 -15.38 4.59
C THR A 92 -4.63 -14.52 5.00
N LYS A 93 -4.67 -13.87 6.17
CA LYS A 93 -3.55 -13.08 6.69
C LYS A 93 -2.28 -13.91 6.86
N ARG A 94 -2.40 -15.14 7.39
CA ARG A 94 -1.26 -16.08 7.49
C ARG A 94 -0.73 -16.47 6.12
N PHE A 95 -1.59 -16.69 5.13
CA PHE A 95 -1.16 -17.00 3.77
C PHE A 95 -0.39 -15.84 3.14
N LEU A 96 -0.92 -14.62 3.22
CA LEU A 96 -0.26 -13.42 2.69
C LEU A 96 1.10 -13.19 3.36
N ALA A 97 1.18 -13.31 4.68
CA ALA A 97 2.43 -13.20 5.44
C ALA A 97 3.42 -14.31 5.10
N GLY A 98 2.96 -15.56 4.97
CA GLY A 98 3.81 -16.68 4.54
C GLY A 98 4.37 -16.48 3.14
N LEU A 99 3.57 -15.93 2.21
CA LEU A 99 4.04 -15.57 0.87
C LEU A 99 5.07 -14.44 0.93
N LEU A 100 4.83 -13.39 1.73
CA LEU A 100 5.79 -12.31 1.94
C LEU A 100 7.14 -12.86 2.40
N LEU A 101 7.15 -13.66 3.48
CA LEU A 101 8.37 -14.23 4.05
C LEU A 101 9.10 -15.12 3.05
N LYS A 102 8.37 -15.97 2.31
CA LYS A 102 8.95 -16.82 1.26
C LYS A 102 9.61 -16.00 0.15
N LYS A 103 8.98 -14.91 -0.29
CA LYS A 103 9.54 -14.03 -1.32
C LYS A 103 10.71 -13.21 -0.79
N GLN A 104 10.64 -12.74 0.46
CA GLN A 104 11.75 -12.06 1.13
C GLN A 104 12.99 -12.96 1.23
N GLU A 105 12.84 -14.23 1.57
CA GLU A 105 13.97 -15.18 1.60
C GLU A 105 14.69 -15.26 0.25
N SER A 106 13.94 -15.39 -0.85
CA SER A 106 14.53 -15.37 -2.20
C SER A 106 15.19 -14.03 -2.53
N VAL A 107 14.52 -12.91 -2.21
CA VAL A 107 15.06 -11.56 -2.43
C VAL A 107 16.37 -11.37 -1.67
N PHE A 108 16.44 -11.83 -0.42
CA PHE A 108 17.64 -11.71 0.41
C PHE A 108 18.80 -12.54 -0.12
N LYS A 109 18.53 -13.77 -0.57
CA LYS A 109 19.54 -14.62 -1.22
C LYS A 109 20.13 -13.94 -2.46
N TYR A 110 19.28 -13.36 -3.32
CA TYR A 110 19.76 -12.68 -4.53
C TYR A 110 20.46 -11.35 -4.22
N ALA A 111 20.01 -10.60 -3.21
CA ALA A 111 20.68 -9.38 -2.77
C ALA A 111 22.09 -9.67 -2.24
N GLU A 112 22.26 -10.73 -1.43
CA GLU A 112 23.56 -11.20 -0.98
C GLU A 112 24.46 -11.63 -2.15
N LEU A 113 23.88 -12.28 -3.16
CA LEU A 113 24.61 -12.69 -4.36
C LEU A 113 25.12 -11.50 -5.18
N LEU A 114 24.29 -10.45 -5.33
CA LEU A 114 24.67 -9.22 -6.03
C LEU A 114 25.77 -8.43 -5.32
N ASP A 115 25.92 -8.60 -4.00
CA ASP A 115 26.95 -7.94 -3.20
C ASP A 115 28.33 -8.62 -3.27
N LYS A 116 28.42 -9.81 -3.89
CA LYS A 116 29.72 -10.46 -4.14
C LYS A 116 30.48 -9.74 -5.25
N ASP A 117 31.81 -9.85 -5.25
CA ASP A 117 32.66 -9.23 -6.28
C ASP A 117 32.32 -9.75 -7.69
N SER A 118 32.16 -11.07 -7.83
CA SER A 118 31.82 -11.73 -9.09
C SER A 118 30.49 -12.47 -9.01
N ILE A 119 29.73 -12.44 -10.09
CA ILE A 119 28.49 -13.19 -10.28
C ILE A 119 28.53 -13.88 -11.66
N ALA A 120 28.05 -15.11 -11.75
CA ALA A 120 27.96 -15.80 -13.03
C ALA A 120 26.80 -15.23 -13.88
N GLU A 121 26.95 -15.23 -15.20
CA GLU A 121 25.86 -14.75 -16.09
C GLU A 121 24.57 -15.57 -15.89
N GLY A 122 24.68 -16.89 -15.68
CA GLY A 122 23.51 -17.74 -15.39
C GLY A 122 22.77 -17.34 -14.11
N GLU A 123 23.47 -16.84 -13.09
CA GLU A 123 22.84 -16.35 -11.86
C GLU A 123 22.10 -15.02 -12.09
N LEU A 124 22.62 -14.16 -12.96
CA LEU A 124 21.94 -12.94 -13.40
C LEU A 124 20.68 -13.28 -14.22
N GLU A 125 20.76 -14.27 -15.11
CA GLU A 125 19.62 -14.75 -15.90
C GLU A 125 18.52 -15.35 -15.01
N GLU A 126 18.89 -16.13 -14.00
CA GLU A 126 17.96 -16.66 -12.99
C GLU A 126 17.27 -15.52 -12.21
N LEU A 127 18.02 -14.51 -11.78
CA LEU A 127 17.47 -13.34 -11.08
C LEU A 127 16.53 -12.53 -11.97
N VAL A 128 16.87 -12.31 -13.24
CA VAL A 128 16.00 -11.63 -14.20
C VAL A 128 14.69 -12.39 -14.38
N THR A 129 14.76 -13.72 -14.47
CA THR A 129 13.58 -14.60 -14.57
C THR A 129 12.73 -14.48 -13.32
N PHE A 130 13.34 -14.56 -12.14
CA PHE A 130 12.67 -14.36 -10.85
C PHE A 130 11.95 -13.01 -10.76
N LEU A 131 12.61 -11.89 -11.09
CA LEU A 131 11.97 -10.57 -11.06
C LEU A 131 10.77 -10.46 -12.01
N LYS A 132 10.87 -11.07 -13.20
CA LYS A 132 9.79 -11.07 -14.20
C LYS A 132 8.62 -11.96 -13.79
N GLU A 133 8.89 -13.20 -13.37
CA GLU A 133 7.85 -14.20 -13.10
C GLU A 133 7.24 -14.05 -11.70
N ASP A 134 8.06 -13.82 -10.68
CA ASP A 134 7.60 -13.76 -9.30
C ASP A 134 7.06 -12.38 -8.93
N PHE A 135 7.63 -11.30 -9.47
CA PHE A 135 7.27 -9.92 -9.13
C PHE A 135 6.62 -9.14 -10.28
N SER A 136 6.47 -9.74 -11.47
CA SER A 136 5.93 -9.06 -12.66
C SER A 136 6.71 -7.76 -13.01
N THR A 137 8.00 -7.74 -12.67
CA THR A 137 8.88 -6.59 -12.89
C THR A 137 9.18 -6.46 -14.39
N ARG A 138 9.06 -5.24 -14.92
CA ARG A 138 9.50 -4.96 -16.29
C ARG A 138 10.98 -4.60 -16.28
N ILE A 139 11.76 -5.35 -17.05
CA ILE A 139 13.20 -5.13 -17.25
C ILE A 139 13.38 -4.25 -18.48
N ASP A 140 14.22 -3.24 -18.35
CA ASP A 140 14.56 -2.30 -19.42
C ASP A 140 15.17 -3.04 -20.61
N GLU A 141 14.82 -2.64 -21.84
CA GLU A 141 15.38 -3.21 -23.06
C GLU A 141 16.90 -3.01 -23.13
N ALA A 142 17.39 -1.90 -22.59
CA ALA A 142 18.81 -1.59 -22.52
C ALA A 142 19.61 -2.58 -21.65
N TYR A 143 18.95 -3.32 -20.74
CA TYR A 143 19.60 -4.27 -19.83
C TYR A 143 20.52 -5.26 -20.54
N THR A 144 20.14 -5.71 -21.74
CA THR A 144 20.93 -6.67 -22.53
C THR A 144 22.29 -6.12 -22.98
N SER A 145 22.41 -4.80 -23.08
CA SER A 145 23.64 -4.11 -23.49
C SER A 145 24.55 -3.72 -22.33
N PHE A 146 24.08 -3.86 -21.08
CA PHE A 146 24.82 -3.48 -19.89
C PHE A 146 26.04 -4.40 -19.67
N SER A 147 27.13 -3.81 -19.17
CA SER A 147 28.24 -4.55 -18.56
C SER A 147 27.77 -5.29 -17.31
N THR A 148 28.55 -6.27 -16.85
CA THR A 148 28.21 -7.05 -15.65
C THR A 148 27.96 -6.17 -14.42
N ASP A 149 28.76 -5.13 -14.20
CA ASP A 149 28.60 -4.23 -13.06
C ASP A 149 27.36 -3.34 -13.17
N GLU A 150 27.03 -2.89 -14.40
CA GLU A 150 25.78 -2.18 -14.68
C GLU A 150 24.57 -3.09 -14.48
N LYS A 151 24.62 -4.35 -14.93
CA LYS A 151 23.56 -5.35 -14.67
C LYS A 151 23.37 -5.55 -13.17
N LYS A 152 24.45 -5.75 -12.41
CA LYS A 152 24.37 -5.92 -10.95
C LYS A 152 23.72 -4.71 -10.27
N SER A 153 24.19 -3.51 -10.61
CA SER A 153 23.68 -2.26 -10.04
C SER A 153 22.20 -2.05 -10.35
N TYR A 154 21.82 -2.29 -11.62
CA TYR A 154 20.43 -2.19 -12.08
C TYR A 154 19.51 -3.20 -11.39
N LEU A 155 19.89 -4.47 -11.34
CA LEU A 155 19.08 -5.50 -10.67
C LEU A 155 19.01 -5.27 -9.16
N LYS A 156 20.09 -4.77 -8.54
CA LYS A 156 20.08 -4.39 -7.13
C LYS A 156 19.10 -3.26 -6.87
N GLU A 157 19.08 -2.23 -7.73
CA GLU A 157 18.10 -1.13 -7.61
C GLU A 157 16.67 -1.66 -7.65
N LEU A 158 16.36 -2.64 -8.50
CA LEU A 158 15.02 -3.25 -8.59
C LEU A 158 14.69 -4.16 -7.39
N LEU A 159 15.68 -4.89 -6.89
CA LEU A 159 15.49 -5.95 -5.90
C LEU A 159 15.49 -5.43 -4.45
N ASP A 160 16.42 -4.53 -4.11
CA ASP A 160 16.70 -4.06 -2.74
C ASP A 160 15.73 -2.94 -2.32
N ARG A 161 14.45 -3.33 -2.21
CA ARG A 161 13.30 -2.46 -1.92
C ARG A 161 12.38 -3.10 -0.88
N PRO A 162 11.57 -2.30 -0.16
CA PRO A 162 10.48 -2.83 0.64
C PRO A 162 9.52 -3.70 -0.20
N ILE A 163 8.95 -4.72 0.41
CA ILE A 163 8.03 -5.66 -0.25
C ILE A 163 6.63 -5.48 0.32
N ARG A 164 5.61 -5.53 -0.54
CA ARG A 164 4.21 -5.62 -0.14
C ARG A 164 3.48 -6.73 -0.88
N VAL A 165 2.75 -7.55 -0.12
CA VAL A 165 1.80 -8.53 -0.64
C VAL A 165 0.40 -7.99 -0.40
N CYS A 166 -0.34 -7.76 -1.47
CA CYS A 166 -1.63 -7.11 -1.45
C CYS A 166 -2.72 -8.13 -1.79
N GLY A 167 -3.62 -8.38 -0.84
CA GLY A 167 -4.82 -9.19 -1.08
C GLY A 167 -5.78 -8.45 -1.99
N MET A 168 -6.26 -9.10 -3.03
CA MET A 168 -7.16 -8.56 -4.04
C MET A 168 -8.45 -9.36 -4.02
N VAL A 169 -9.59 -8.70 -3.95
CA VAL A 169 -10.90 -9.36 -4.04
C VAL A 169 -11.53 -9.06 -5.40
N LYS A 170 -12.39 -9.96 -5.87
CA LYS A 170 -13.14 -9.74 -7.11
C LYS A 170 -14.02 -8.50 -6.97
N ASN A 171 -14.04 -7.68 -8.02
CA ASN A 171 -14.84 -6.48 -8.04
C ASN A 171 -16.29 -6.83 -8.42
N GLU A 172 -17.23 -6.66 -7.48
CA GLU A 172 -18.67 -6.84 -7.71
C GLU A 172 -19.41 -5.49 -7.89
N GLY A 173 -18.67 -4.44 -8.27
CA GLY A 173 -19.17 -3.08 -8.45
C GLY A 173 -18.85 -2.12 -7.29
N GLU A 174 -17.97 -2.54 -6.37
CA GLU A 174 -17.54 -1.72 -5.24
C GLU A 174 -16.47 -0.70 -5.70
N PRO A 175 -16.53 0.55 -5.20
CA PRO A 175 -15.48 1.53 -5.46
C PRO A 175 -14.21 1.14 -4.71
N GLY A 176 -13.08 1.11 -5.42
CA GLY A 176 -11.78 0.80 -4.83
C GLY A 176 -10.65 0.86 -5.84
N GLY A 177 -9.41 0.86 -5.36
CA GLY A 177 -8.23 0.83 -6.22
C GLY A 177 -7.98 -0.55 -6.81
N GLY A 178 -7.73 -0.63 -8.11
CA GLY A 178 -7.45 -1.87 -8.84
C GLY A 178 -5.95 -2.12 -9.04
N PRO A 179 -5.53 -3.35 -9.39
CA PRO A 179 -4.12 -3.65 -9.68
C PRO A 179 -3.73 -3.25 -11.10
N PHE A 180 -2.77 -2.35 -11.27
CA PHE A 180 -2.32 -1.89 -12.59
C PHE A 180 -0.81 -1.75 -12.67
N TRP A 181 -0.28 -1.89 -13.89
CA TRP A 181 1.05 -1.36 -14.22
C TRP A 181 0.92 0.15 -14.47
N VAL A 182 1.77 0.92 -13.81
CA VAL A 182 1.86 2.37 -13.96
C VAL A 182 3.23 2.70 -14.48
N GLU A 183 3.27 3.47 -15.56
CA GLU A 183 4.48 4.07 -16.10
C GLU A 183 4.61 5.50 -15.56
N ASP A 184 5.76 5.82 -14.97
CA ASP A 184 6.06 7.19 -14.54
C ASP A 184 6.64 8.04 -15.68
N GLU A 185 6.87 9.33 -15.44
CA GLU A 185 7.42 10.25 -16.44
C GLU A 185 8.82 9.87 -16.94
N SER A 186 9.55 9.03 -16.18
CA SER A 186 10.86 8.51 -16.57
C SER A 186 10.78 7.22 -17.40
N GLY A 187 9.57 6.72 -17.66
CA GLY A 187 9.34 5.46 -18.37
C GLY A 187 9.50 4.22 -17.47
N LYS A 188 9.71 4.38 -16.16
CA LYS A 188 9.79 3.24 -15.24
C LYS A 188 8.38 2.70 -14.98
N VAL A 189 8.23 1.38 -15.12
CA VAL A 189 6.94 0.70 -14.93
C VAL A 189 6.93 -0.08 -13.63
N ALA A 190 5.91 0.13 -12.80
CA ALA A 190 5.73 -0.59 -11.53
C ALA A 190 4.27 -0.97 -11.29
N LEU A 191 4.05 -2.04 -10.52
CA LEU A 191 2.73 -2.44 -10.07
C LEU A 191 2.23 -1.52 -8.95
N GLN A 192 1.04 -0.96 -9.13
CA GLN A 192 0.38 -0.07 -8.16
C GLN A 192 -1.12 -0.39 -8.03
N ILE A 193 -1.72 0.13 -6.96
CA ILE A 193 -3.15 0.01 -6.69
C ILE A 193 -3.82 1.32 -7.11
N ILE A 194 -4.38 1.44 -8.31
CA ILE A 194 -4.84 2.73 -8.87
C ILE A 194 -6.33 2.93 -8.66
N GLU A 195 -6.68 4.10 -8.16
CA GLU A 195 -8.06 4.54 -7.94
C GLU A 195 -8.60 5.33 -9.13
N SER A 196 -9.92 5.44 -9.24
CA SER A 196 -10.58 6.15 -10.35
C SER A 196 -10.12 7.60 -10.51
N ALA A 197 -9.81 8.29 -9.40
CA ALA A 197 -9.34 9.69 -9.43
C ALA A 197 -7.98 9.88 -10.13
N GLN A 198 -7.22 8.80 -10.33
CA GLN A 198 -5.91 8.83 -10.98
C GLN A 198 -5.96 8.34 -12.44
N VAL A 199 -7.12 7.90 -12.91
CA VAL A 199 -7.31 7.43 -14.29
C VAL A 199 -7.74 8.59 -15.16
N ASN A 200 -7.08 8.78 -16.31
CA ASN A 200 -7.52 9.75 -17.30
C ASN A 200 -8.70 9.18 -18.09
N ASP A 201 -9.92 9.51 -17.69
CA ASP A 201 -11.16 9.09 -18.33
C ASP A 201 -11.35 9.61 -19.77
N LYS A 202 -10.53 10.57 -20.19
CA LYS A 202 -10.50 11.08 -21.57
C LYS A 202 -9.58 10.28 -22.48
N ASP A 203 -8.71 9.43 -21.92
CA ASP A 203 -7.92 8.47 -22.68
C ASP A 203 -8.69 7.16 -22.78
N ALA A 204 -9.21 6.88 -23.97
CA ALA A 204 -10.00 5.67 -24.24
C ALA A 204 -9.26 4.37 -23.90
N LYS A 205 -7.92 4.33 -24.02
CA LYS A 205 -7.13 3.13 -23.67
C LYS A 205 -7.07 2.95 -22.15
N GLN A 206 -6.81 4.03 -21.41
CA GLN A 206 -6.80 3.95 -19.94
C GLN A 206 -8.19 3.61 -19.41
N GLU A 207 -9.23 4.22 -19.97
CA GLU A 207 -10.61 3.93 -19.60
C GLU A 207 -10.98 2.46 -19.86
N GLU A 208 -10.57 1.91 -21.01
CA GLU A 208 -10.77 0.49 -21.33
C GLU A 208 -10.04 -0.44 -20.35
N ILE A 209 -8.77 -0.17 -20.05
CA ILE A 209 -7.98 -0.95 -19.08
C ILE A 209 -8.65 -0.92 -17.71
N PHE A 210 -9.08 0.26 -17.26
CA PHE A 210 -9.72 0.43 -15.96
C PHE A 210 -11.05 -0.33 -15.87
N LYS A 211 -11.91 -0.23 -16.89
CA LYS A 211 -13.20 -0.94 -16.95
C LYS A 211 -13.07 -2.46 -17.00
N ASN A 212 -11.98 -2.96 -17.57
CA ASN A 212 -11.70 -4.39 -17.65
C ASN A 212 -11.02 -4.96 -16.38
N SER A 213 -10.73 -4.13 -15.38
CA SER A 213 -10.18 -4.61 -14.11
C SER A 213 -11.20 -5.48 -13.38
N THR A 214 -10.80 -6.70 -13.06
CA THR A 214 -11.65 -7.70 -12.41
C THR A 214 -11.55 -7.69 -10.89
N HIS A 215 -10.59 -6.96 -10.33
CA HIS A 215 -10.25 -7.00 -8.91
C HIS A 215 -10.00 -5.61 -8.35
N PHE A 216 -10.19 -5.46 -7.04
CA PHE A 216 -9.78 -4.28 -6.29
C PHE A 216 -9.11 -4.68 -4.97
N ASN A 217 -8.34 -3.76 -4.40
CA ASN A 217 -7.68 -3.95 -3.12
C ASN A 217 -8.57 -3.39 -2.00
N PRO A 218 -8.96 -4.21 -1.00
CA PRO A 218 -9.75 -3.78 0.15
C PRO A 218 -8.90 -3.09 1.23
N VAL A 219 -7.71 -2.61 0.87
CA VAL A 219 -6.63 -2.26 1.82
C VAL A 219 -6.30 -3.47 2.68
N ASP A 220 -5.98 -4.60 2.05
CA ASP A 220 -5.36 -5.75 2.71
C ASP A 220 -3.92 -5.87 2.23
N ILE A 221 -2.98 -5.35 3.04
CA ILE A 221 -1.58 -5.29 2.67
C ILE A 221 -0.74 -5.90 3.80
N VAL A 222 0.18 -6.79 3.44
CA VAL A 222 1.21 -7.31 4.33
C VAL A 222 2.56 -6.87 3.79
N ALA A 223 3.31 -6.15 4.61
CA ALA A 223 4.52 -5.44 4.21
C ALA A 223 5.75 -5.95 4.96
N GLY A 224 6.88 -6.02 4.25
CA GLY A 224 8.22 -6.26 4.80
C GLY A 224 9.10 -5.05 4.52
N VAL A 225 9.71 -4.49 5.57
CA VAL A 225 10.37 -3.17 5.54
C VAL A 225 11.87 -3.24 5.85
N ARG A 226 12.45 -4.43 5.92
CA ARG A 226 13.88 -4.65 6.15
C ARG A 226 14.56 -5.25 4.93
N ASN A 227 15.83 -4.89 4.76
CA ASN A 227 16.71 -5.51 3.78
C ASN A 227 17.31 -6.82 4.30
N TYR A 228 18.12 -7.47 3.47
CA TYR A 228 18.74 -8.75 3.78
C TYR A 228 19.79 -8.69 4.92
N LYS A 229 20.24 -7.49 5.31
CA LYS A 229 21.12 -7.24 6.45
C LYS A 229 20.34 -7.02 7.75
N GLY A 230 19.01 -7.02 7.71
CA GLY A 230 18.14 -6.70 8.84
C GLY A 230 17.96 -5.18 9.06
N GLU A 231 18.51 -4.34 8.19
CA GLU A 231 18.40 -2.89 8.28
C GLU A 231 17.04 -2.46 7.74
N LYS A 232 16.36 -1.58 8.47
CA LYS A 232 15.09 -1.02 8.03
C LYS A 232 15.35 -0.03 6.88
N TYR A 233 14.60 -0.16 5.79
CA TYR A 233 14.60 0.85 4.74
C TYR A 233 14.02 2.17 5.26
N ASN A 234 14.59 3.30 4.84
CA ASN A 234 13.88 4.56 4.94
C ASN A 234 12.76 4.58 3.90
N LEU A 235 11.52 4.39 4.34
CA LEU A 235 10.36 4.20 3.45
C LEU A 235 10.08 5.44 2.59
N LEU A 236 10.53 6.62 3.04
CA LEU A 236 10.38 7.89 2.32
C LEU A 236 11.16 7.92 1.00
N ASP A 237 12.25 7.14 0.88
CA ASP A 237 13.06 7.06 -0.35
C ASP A 237 12.30 6.39 -1.52
N TYR A 238 11.20 5.70 -1.22
CA TYR A 238 10.40 4.94 -2.17
C TYR A 238 9.06 5.62 -2.53
N VAL A 239 8.83 6.83 -2.00
CA VAL A 239 7.67 7.67 -2.33
C VAL A 239 7.85 8.28 -3.72
N ASN A 240 6.78 8.26 -4.53
CA ASN A 240 6.73 9.07 -5.74
C ASN A 240 5.96 10.37 -5.47
N PRO A 241 6.64 11.53 -5.36
CA PRO A 241 6.00 12.81 -5.07
C PRO A 241 5.09 13.31 -6.21
N ASP A 242 5.32 12.86 -7.44
CA ASP A 242 4.57 13.30 -8.62
C ASP A 242 3.14 12.77 -8.64
N LEU A 243 2.83 11.79 -7.77
CA LEU A 243 1.50 11.20 -7.62
C LEU A 243 0.64 11.91 -6.54
N ALA A 244 1.10 13.06 -6.03
CA ALA A 244 0.25 13.97 -5.27
C ALA A 244 -0.84 14.57 -6.15
N PHE A 245 -2.02 14.86 -5.59
CA PHE A 245 -3.14 15.39 -6.38
C PHE A 245 -3.90 16.49 -5.66
N ILE A 246 -4.61 17.33 -6.42
CA ILE A 246 -5.43 18.41 -5.87
C ILE A 246 -6.83 17.88 -5.59
N ALA A 247 -7.21 17.90 -4.31
CA ALA A 247 -8.55 17.57 -3.87
C ALA A 247 -9.40 18.84 -3.72
N TYR A 248 -10.61 18.79 -4.24
CA TYR A 248 -11.61 19.85 -4.14
C TYR A 248 -12.54 19.54 -2.96
N LYS A 249 -12.65 20.46 -2.02
CA LYS A 249 -13.45 20.29 -0.79
C LYS A 249 -14.22 21.57 -0.50
N THR A 250 -15.05 21.54 0.54
CA THR A 250 -15.73 22.72 1.08
C THR A 250 -15.39 22.95 2.54
N ASP A 251 -15.30 24.22 2.94
CA ASP A 251 -15.13 24.67 4.32
C ASP A 251 -16.11 25.81 4.60
N GLY A 252 -17.05 25.59 5.53
CA GLY A 252 -18.08 26.57 5.87
C GLY A 252 -18.95 27.02 4.68
N GLY A 253 -19.10 26.18 3.65
CA GLY A 253 -19.80 26.50 2.41
C GLY A 253 -18.95 27.15 1.32
N ASN A 254 -17.69 27.50 1.61
CA ASN A 254 -16.74 27.99 0.60
C ASN A 254 -16.02 26.83 -0.07
N GLU A 255 -15.81 26.92 -1.37
CA GLU A 255 -15.00 25.95 -2.11
C GLU A 255 -13.50 26.20 -1.87
N ILE A 256 -12.77 25.12 -1.59
CA ILE A 256 -11.33 25.13 -1.36
C ILE A 256 -10.64 24.02 -2.15
N LYS A 257 -9.35 24.21 -2.41
CA LYS A 257 -8.45 23.18 -2.92
C LYS A 257 -7.41 22.87 -1.86
N ALA A 258 -7.07 21.60 -1.72
CA ALA A 258 -5.95 21.16 -0.89
C ALA A 258 -5.12 20.13 -1.65
N LEU A 259 -3.82 20.11 -1.41
CA LEU A 259 -2.96 19.07 -1.94
C LEU A 259 -3.11 17.82 -1.06
N GLU A 260 -3.47 16.68 -1.64
CA GLU A 260 -3.32 15.39 -0.97
C GLU A 260 -1.96 14.80 -1.37
N LEU A 261 -1.21 14.33 -0.38
CA LEU A 261 0.08 13.67 -0.58
C LEU A 261 -0.11 12.40 -1.42
N PRO A 262 0.97 11.89 -2.06
CA PRO A 262 0.88 10.65 -2.82
C PRO A 262 0.26 9.54 -1.95
N GLY A 263 -0.86 8.99 -2.39
CA GLY A 263 -1.63 8.07 -1.55
C GLY A 263 -0.81 6.83 -1.16
N LEU A 264 -1.16 6.21 -0.04
CA LEU A 264 -0.30 5.20 0.59
C LEU A 264 0.08 4.06 -0.37
N TRP A 265 -0.89 3.48 -1.07
CA TRP A 265 -0.70 2.32 -1.94
C TRP A 265 -0.46 2.66 -3.43
N ASN A 266 -0.64 3.93 -3.80
CA ASN A 266 -0.68 4.45 -5.16
C ASN A 266 0.27 5.62 -5.38
N GLY A 267 1.23 5.81 -4.48
CA GLY A 267 2.16 6.93 -4.48
C GLY A 267 3.28 6.75 -3.47
N ALA A 268 2.94 6.68 -2.18
CA ALA A 268 3.92 6.50 -1.11
C ALA A 268 4.64 5.14 -1.15
N MET A 269 3.97 4.12 -1.71
CA MET A 269 4.53 2.79 -1.97
C MET A 269 4.78 2.54 -3.47
N ALA A 270 4.89 3.58 -4.29
CA ALA A 270 5.00 3.44 -5.76
C ALA A 270 6.21 2.61 -6.20
N ARG A 271 7.30 2.66 -5.44
CA ARG A 271 8.55 1.95 -5.74
C ARG A 271 8.77 0.74 -4.85
N TRP A 272 7.71 0.08 -4.40
CA TRP A 272 7.80 -1.15 -3.61
C TRP A 272 7.69 -2.40 -4.50
N ASN A 273 8.40 -3.47 -4.12
CA ASN A 273 8.22 -4.76 -4.76
C ASN A 273 6.84 -5.32 -4.39
N THR A 274 5.95 -5.40 -5.38
CA THR A 274 4.51 -5.56 -5.17
C THR A 274 4.04 -6.90 -5.73
N LEU A 275 3.30 -7.64 -4.90
CA LEU A 275 2.62 -8.88 -5.29
C LEU A 275 1.13 -8.71 -5.10
N PHE A 276 0.35 -9.04 -6.13
CA PHE A 276 -1.12 -9.09 -6.06
C PHE A 276 -1.59 -10.53 -5.96
N VAL A 277 -2.48 -10.80 -5.01
CA VAL A 277 -2.95 -12.14 -4.69
C VAL A 277 -4.47 -12.13 -4.59
N GLU A 278 -5.16 -12.91 -5.41
CA GLU A 278 -6.62 -13.11 -5.23
C GLU A 278 -6.89 -13.76 -3.86
N VAL A 279 -7.76 -13.14 -3.07
CA VAL A 279 -8.23 -13.62 -1.77
C VAL A 279 -9.77 -13.72 -1.76
N PRO A 280 -10.36 -14.55 -0.88
CA PRO A 280 -11.81 -14.70 -0.83
C PRO A 280 -12.53 -13.37 -0.54
N LEU A 281 -13.64 -13.12 -1.23
CA LEU A 281 -14.44 -11.91 -1.05
C LEU A 281 -14.90 -11.73 0.40
N GLU A 282 -15.14 -12.83 1.14
CA GLU A 282 -15.57 -12.76 2.55
C GLU A 282 -14.51 -12.15 3.48
N THR A 283 -13.27 -11.93 3.02
CA THR A 283 -12.25 -11.19 3.79
C THR A 283 -12.48 -9.67 3.77
N PHE A 284 -13.44 -9.20 2.97
CA PHE A 284 -13.80 -7.79 2.81
C PHE A 284 -15.26 -7.53 3.20
N ASN A 285 -15.44 -6.85 4.34
CA ASN A 285 -16.75 -6.47 4.88
C ASN A 285 -16.68 -5.03 5.39
N PRO A 286 -16.74 -4.04 4.49
CA PRO A 286 -16.65 -2.64 4.87
C PRO A 286 -17.97 -2.14 5.49
N VAL A 287 -17.85 -1.34 6.54
CA VAL A 287 -18.96 -0.59 7.13
C VAL A 287 -18.76 0.89 6.82
N LYS A 288 -19.40 1.39 5.76
CA LYS A 288 -19.31 2.80 5.35
C LYS A 288 -20.46 3.63 5.91
N THR A 289 -21.61 2.99 6.11
CA THR A 289 -22.83 3.57 6.68
C THR A 289 -23.38 2.66 7.77
N VAL A 290 -24.23 3.20 8.64
CA VAL A 290 -24.88 2.41 9.71
C VAL A 290 -25.71 1.25 9.13
N ASN A 291 -26.30 1.42 7.95
CA ASN A 291 -27.11 0.40 7.30
C ASN A 291 -26.29 -0.80 6.81
N ASP A 292 -24.97 -0.64 6.58
CA ASP A 292 -24.12 -1.77 6.20
C ASP A 292 -24.11 -2.84 7.29
N LEU A 293 -24.24 -2.46 8.56
CA LEU A 293 -24.31 -3.40 9.68
C LEU A 293 -25.51 -4.35 9.58
N LEU A 294 -26.56 -4.02 8.82
CA LEU A 294 -27.72 -4.89 8.63
C LEU A 294 -27.47 -6.00 7.61
N LYS A 295 -26.36 -5.96 6.86
CA LYS A 295 -26.02 -7.02 5.90
C LYS A 295 -25.75 -8.34 6.66
N PRO A 296 -26.11 -9.50 6.07
CA PRO A 296 -25.92 -10.80 6.73
C PRO A 296 -24.50 -11.05 7.23
N SER A 297 -23.48 -10.55 6.54
CA SER A 297 -22.07 -10.72 6.94
C SER A 297 -21.67 -10.00 8.23
N HIS A 298 -22.47 -9.04 8.68
CA HIS A 298 -22.28 -8.28 9.92
C HIS A 298 -23.22 -8.72 11.06
N GLN A 299 -24.11 -9.69 10.79
CA GLN A 299 -25.04 -10.22 11.78
C GLN A 299 -24.44 -11.47 12.43
N ALA A 300 -24.33 -11.47 13.76
CA ALA A 300 -23.98 -12.69 14.48
C ALA A 300 -25.09 -13.73 14.25
N GLN A 301 -24.71 -15.00 14.07
CA GLN A 301 -25.71 -16.07 14.04
C GLN A 301 -26.34 -16.18 15.44
N ALA A 302 -27.67 -16.26 15.46
CA ALA A 302 -28.46 -16.35 16.70
C ALA A 302 -28.33 -17.73 17.36
#